data_AF-A0A094JMC8-F1
#
_entry.id   AF-A0A094JMC8-F1
#
_cell.length_a   1.000
_cell.length_b   1.000
_cell.length_c   1.000
_cell.angle_alpha   90.00
_cell.angle_beta   90.00
_cell.angle_gamma   90.00
#
_symmetry.space_group_name_H-M   'P 1'
#
loop_
_entity.id
_entity.type
_entity.pdbx_description
1 polymer ?
#
loop_
_entity_poly.entity_id
_entity_poly.type
_entity_poly.pdbx_seq_one_letter_code
_entity_poly.pdbx_strand_id
1 'polypeptide(L)' 'MPDSKSKHPPLPLVQTWVWMMVESNVPEIREKGKNNLIACFGSLAKANEYVQQQLETTKAP' A
#
# COMPACT_ATOMS: atom_id res chain seq x y z
N MET A 1 20.73 18.48 7.24
CA MET A 1 19.42 18.64 6.58
C MET A 1 18.75 17.28 6.67
N PRO A 2 17.60 17.08 7.34
CA PRO A 2 17.01 15.76 7.34
C PRO A 2 16.36 15.54 5.99
N ASP A 3 16.96 14.67 5.18
CA ASP A 3 16.40 14.15 3.96
C ASP A 3 14.96 13.72 4.21
N SER A 4 14.01 14.36 3.53
CA SER A 4 12.61 13.90 3.48
C SER A 4 12.54 12.61 2.67
N LYS A 5 13.13 11.54 3.23
CA LYS A 5 13.07 10.17 2.72
C LYS A 5 11.61 9.74 2.78
N SER A 6 10.96 9.84 1.62
CA SER A 6 9.80 9.05 1.21
C SER A 6 8.77 8.80 2.31
N LYS A 7 7.78 9.69 2.42
CA LYS A 7 6.63 9.53 3.35
C LYS A 7 5.82 8.23 3.13
N HIS A 8 6.11 7.47 2.08
CA HIS A 8 5.40 6.27 1.69
C HIS A 8 6.33 5.06 1.65
N PRO A 9 5.84 3.87 2.06
CA PRO A 9 6.56 2.61 2.00
C PRO A 9 6.86 2.24 0.53
N PRO A 10 7.85 1.37 0.30
CA PRO A 10 8.16 0.89 -1.04
C PRO A 10 6.96 0.15 -1.65
N LEU A 11 6.72 0.35 -2.95
CA LEU A 11 5.58 -0.24 -3.68
C LEU A 11 5.43 -1.76 -3.48
N PRO A 12 6.49 -2.59 -3.51
CA PRO A 12 6.36 -4.04 -3.25
C PRO A 12 5.76 -4.37 -1.88
N LEU A 13 6.02 -3.54 -0.87
CA LEU A 13 5.46 -3.73 0.46
C LEU A 13 3.96 -3.41 0.48
N VAL A 14 3.56 -2.34 -0.20
CA VAL A 14 2.13 -1.98 -0.37
C VAL A 14 1.39 -3.09 -1.12
N GLN A 15 1.96 -3.61 -2.20
CA GLN A 15 1.42 -4.74 -2.96
C GLN A 15 1.25 -5.98 -2.08
N THR A 16 2.23 -6.26 -1.21
CA THR A 16 2.14 -7.36 -0.25
C THR A 16 0.94 -7.18 0.69
N TRP A 17 0.71 -5.98 1.21
CA TRP A 17 -0.44 -5.73 2.09
C TRP A 17 -1.78 -5.81 1.37
N VAL A 18 -1.84 -5.40 0.10
CA VAL A 18 -3.03 -5.59 -0.76
C VAL A 18 -3.28 -7.09 -0.97
N TRP A 19 -2.26 -7.86 -1.32
CA TRP A 19 -2.36 -9.31 -1.45
C TRP A 19 -2.83 -9.96 -0.13
N MET A 20 -2.26 -9.56 1.00
CA MET A 20 -2.68 -10.06 2.31
C MET A 20 -4.18 -9.82 2.55
N MET A 21 -4.69 -8.62 2.21
CA MET A 21 -6.08 -8.24 2.41
C MET A 21 -7.07 -8.97 1.49
N VAL A 22 -6.70 -9.16 0.22
CA VAL A 22 -7.60 -9.65 -0.84
C VAL A 22 -7.48 -11.14 -1.09
N GLU A 23 -6.26 -11.68 -1.13
CA GLU A 23 -5.96 -13.02 -1.62
C GLU A 23 -5.72 -14.05 -0.50
N SER A 24 -5.41 -13.60 0.73
CA SER A 24 -5.14 -14.53 1.82
C SER A 24 -6.43 -15.19 2.33
N ASN A 25 -6.39 -16.51 2.57
CA ASN A 25 -7.47 -17.24 3.23
C ASN A 25 -7.38 -17.20 4.77
N VAL A 26 -6.35 -16.58 5.34
CA VAL A 26 -6.15 -16.49 6.79
C VAL A 26 -6.72 -15.15 7.29
N PRO A 27 -7.78 -15.14 8.12
CA PRO A 27 -8.43 -13.90 8.57
C PRO A 27 -7.46 -12.90 9.20
N GLU A 28 -6.55 -13.38 10.05
CA GLU A 28 -5.54 -12.55 10.72
C GLU A 28 -4.59 -11.86 9.73
N ILE A 29 -4.24 -12.54 8.63
CA ILE A 29 -3.38 -11.98 7.58
C ILE A 29 -4.14 -10.91 6.80
N ARG A 30 -5.42 -11.13 6.51
CA ARG A 30 -6.27 -10.13 5.85
C ARG A 30 -6.42 -8.86 6.69
N GLU A 31 -6.69 -9.02 7.98
CA GLU A 31 -6.80 -7.90 8.90
C GLU A 31 -5.48 -7.16 9.05
N LYS A 32 -4.36 -7.87 9.09
CA LYS A 32 -3.03 -7.26 9.15
C LYS A 32 -2.71 -6.45 7.89
N GLY A 33 -3.03 -6.97 6.70
CA GLY A 33 -2.90 -6.24 5.45
C GLY A 33 -3.72 -4.94 5.45
N LYS A 34 -5.00 -5.04 5.82
CA LYS A 34 -5.91 -3.88 5.97
C LYS A 34 -5.36 -2.84 6.95
N ASN A 35 -4.92 -3.28 8.13
CA ASN A 35 -4.43 -2.39 9.19
C ASN A 35 -3.14 -1.67 8.77
N ASN A 36 -2.23 -2.35 8.07
CA ASN A 36 -1.02 -1.71 7.55
C ASN A 36 -1.34 -0.63 6.51
N LEU A 37 -2.28 -0.91 5.60
CA LEU A 37 -2.75 0.06 4.60
C LEU A 37 -3.39 1.29 5.28
N ILE A 38 -4.25 1.08 6.27
CA ILE A 38 -4.88 2.18 7.01
C ILE A 38 -3.86 2.97 7.83
N ALA A 39 -2.95 2.30 8.55
CA ALA A 39 -1.94 2.96 9.37
C ALA A 39 -1.00 3.82 8.53
N CYS A 40 -0.70 3.39 7.31
CA CYS A 40 0.23 4.08 6.43
C CYS A 40 -0.41 5.20 5.61
N PHE A 41 -1.62 4.98 5.08
CA PHE A 41 -2.28 5.92 4.16
C PHE A 41 -3.45 6.67 4.80
N GLY A 42 -3.80 6.36 6.05
CA GLY A 42 -4.93 6.91 6.81
C GLY A 42 -6.29 6.31 6.43
N SER A 43 -6.43 5.75 5.22
CA SER A 43 -7.65 5.06 4.77
C SER A 43 -7.34 4.13 3.59
N LEU A 44 -8.23 3.17 3.34
CA LEU A 44 -8.14 2.30 2.16
C LEU A 44 -8.32 3.08 0.85
N ALA A 45 -9.16 4.13 0.85
CA ALA A 45 -9.34 5.00 -0.32
C ALA A 45 -8.02 5.66 -0.74
N LYS A 46 -7.31 6.27 0.22
CA LYS A 46 -5.99 6.87 -0.03
C LYS A 46 -4.92 5.86 -0.44
N ALA A 47 -4.96 4.66 0.11
CA ALA A 47 -4.07 3.58 -0.32
C ALA A 47 -4.33 3.19 -1.79
N ASN A 48 -5.61 3.11 -2.19
CA ASN A 48 -6.00 2.83 -3.56
C ASN A 48 -5.61 3.95 -4.53
N GLU A 49 -5.77 5.22 -4.14
CA GLU A 49 -5.29 6.37 -4.92
C GLU A 49 -3.78 6.29 -5.16
N TYR A 50 -2.99 5.96 -4.13
CA TYR A 50 -1.55 5.79 -4.27
C TYR A 50 -1.20 4.66 -5.25
N VAL A 51 -1.84 3.49 -5.14
CA VAL A 51 -1.60 2.36 -6.04
C VAL A 51 -1.92 2.72 -7.49
N GLN A 52 -3.04 3.42 -7.74
CA GLN A 52 -3.39 3.88 -9.09
C GLN A 52 -2.35 4.84 -9.67
N GLN A 53 -1.90 5.84 -8.89
CA GLN A 53 -0.85 6.76 -9.32
C GLN A 53 0.47 6.05 -9.68
N GLN A 54 0.84 5.01 -8.93
CA GLN A 54 2.04 4.22 -9.21
C GLN A 54 1.91 3.38 -10.50
N LEU A 55 0.72 2.86 -10.78
CA LEU A 55 0.43 2.15 -12.04
C LEU A 55 0.49 3.08 -13.25
N GLU A 56 0.01 4.32 -13.10
CA GLU A 56 0.10 5.35 -14.14
C GLU A 56 1.53 5.82 -14.36
N THR A 57 2.31 6.00 -13.30
CA THR A 57 3.73 6.39 -13.38
C THR A 57 4.59 5.30 -14.03
N THR A 58 4.30 4.03 -13.76
CA THR A 58 5.01 2.88 -14.36
C THR A 58 4.64 2.65 -15.83
N LYS A 59 3.55 3.25 -16.32
CA LYS A 59 3.11 3.21 -17.72
C LYS A 59 3.69 4.33 -18.60
N ALA A 60 4.47 5.26 -18.05
CA ALA A 60 5.10 6.31 -18.84
C ALA A 60 6.26 5.72 -19.67
N PRO A 61 6.30 5.98 -21.01
CA PRO A 61 7.35 5.51 -21.91
C PRO A 61 8.71 6.17 -21.67
#